data_AF-A0A5M7QLX5-F1
#
_entry.id   AF-A0A5M7QLX5-F1
#
_cell.length_a   1.000
_cell.length_b   1.000
_cell.length_c   1.000
_cell.angle_alpha   90.00
_cell.angle_beta   90.00
_cell.angle_gamma   90.00
#
_symmetry.space_group_name_H-M   'P 1'
#
loop_
_entity.id
_entity.type
_entity.pdbx_description
1 polymer ?
#
loop_
_entity_poly.entity_id
_entity_poly.type
_entity_poly.pdbx_seq_one_letter_code
_entity_poly.pdbx_strand_id
1 'polypeptide(L)' 'MTQVTQLVVPIPLMRQARNLQLAIIDLAKNRDLTPEQFRAHLKAIDMLAREAHDLIVDAEFE' A
#
# COMPACT_ATOMS: atom_id res chain seq x y z
N MET A 1 28.45 -16.80 -23.99
CA MET A 1 27.56 -16.61 -22.83
C MET A 1 27.15 -15.15 -22.81
N THR A 2 25.88 -14.84 -23.08
CA THR A 2 25.39 -13.46 -23.15
C THR A 2 24.84 -13.08 -21.79
N GLN A 3 25.43 -12.08 -21.13
CA GLN A 3 24.89 -11.55 -19.88
C GLN A 3 23.60 -10.79 -20.19
N VAL A 4 22.48 -11.25 -19.64
CA VAL A 4 21.21 -10.52 -19.66
C VAL A 4 21.19 -9.63 -18.41
N THR A 5 21.39 -8.33 -18.59
CA THR A 5 21.14 -7.37 -17.51
C THR A 5 19.64 -7.16 -17.41
N GLN A 6 19.04 -7.64 -16.32
CA GLN A 6 17.62 -7.47 -16.07
C GLN A 6 17.38 -6.03 -15.60
N LEU A 7 16.71 -5.22 -16.42
CA LEU A 7 16.35 -3.85 -16.07
C LEU A 7 15.17 -3.89 -15.10
N VAL A 8 15.44 -3.68 -13.80
CA VAL A 8 14.40 -3.47 -12.79
C VAL A 8 14.01 -2.01 -12.82
N VAL A 9 12.81 -1.70 -13.33
CA VAL A 9 12.24 -0.35 -13.27
C VAL A 9 11.46 -0.24 -11.95
N PRO A 10 11.91 0.57 -10.98
CA PRO A 10 11.19 0.77 -9.74
C PRO A 10 9.83 1.40 -10.03
N ILE A 11 8.79 0.97 -9.31
CA ILE A 11 7.46 1.57 -9.42
C ILE A 11 7.54 2.98 -8.82
N PRO A 12 7.05 4.02 -9.51
CA PRO A 12 7.02 5.38 -8.94
C PRO A 12 6.31 5.39 -7.58
N LEU A 13 6.88 6.07 -6.58
CA LEU A 13 6.36 6.08 -5.21
C LEU A 13 4.88 6.50 -5.14
N MET A 14 4.48 7.53 -5.89
CA MET A 14 3.07 7.94 -6.01
C MET A 14 2.14 6.86 -6.57
N ARG A 15 2.63 5.96 -7.43
CA ARG A 15 1.85 4.82 -7.92
C ARG A 15 1.72 3.75 -6.84
N GLN A 16 2.76 3.54 -6.03
CA GLN A 16 2.69 2.63 -4.88
C GLN A 16 1.70 3.14 -3.83
N ALA A 17 1.79 4.42 -3.44
CA ALA A 17 0.86 5.04 -2.49
C ALA A 17 -0.60 4.93 -2.95
N ARG A 18 -0.87 5.17 -4.25
CA ARG A 18 -2.22 5.00 -4.83
C ARG A 18 -2.73 3.57 -4.70
N ASN A 19 -1.88 2.56 -4.93
CA ASN A 19 -2.27 1.16 -4.81
C ASN A 19 -2.63 0.80 -3.37
N LEU A 20 -1.87 1.30 -2.38
CA LEU A 20 -2.18 1.12 -0.97
C LEU A 20 -3.50 1.79 -0.57
N GLN A 21 -3.77 3.00 -1.09
CA GLN A 21 -5.05 3.68 -0.89
C GLN A 21 -6.24 2.87 -1.43
N LEU A 22 -6.10 2.24 -2.60
CA LEU A 22 -7.13 1.34 -3.13
C LEU A 22 -7.35 0.12 -2.23
N ALA A 23 -6.28 -0.49 -1.73
CA ALA A 23 -6.38 -1.61 -0.80
C ALA A 23 -7.10 -1.22 0.51
N ILE A 24 -6.81 -0.02 1.04
CA ILE A 24 -7.50 0.53 2.22
C ILE A 24 -9.01 0.70 1.94
N ILE A 25 -9.37 1.26 0.79
CA ILE A 25 -10.77 1.45 0.39
C ILE A 25 -11.48 0.09 0.30
N ASP A 26 -10.84 -0.92 -0.27
CA ASP A 26 -11.43 -2.26 -0.38
C ASP A 26 -11.55 -2.95 0.99
N LEU A 27 -10.57 -2.80 1.87
CA LEU A 27 -10.68 -3.27 3.25
C LEU A 27 -11.84 -2.61 4.00
N ALA A 28 -12.04 -1.31 3.82
CA ALA A 28 -13.11 -0.54 4.46
C ALA A 28 -14.52 -0.89 3.95
N LYS A 29 -14.64 -1.53 2.77
CA LYS A 29 -15.94 -1.99 2.25
C LYS A 29 -16.45 -3.25 2.94
N ASN A 30 -15.61 -3.99 3.66
CA ASN A 30 -16.05 -5.21 4.37
C ASN A 30 -16.88 -4.83 5.61
N ARG A 31 -18.18 -5.11 5.56
CA ARG A 31 -19.14 -4.73 6.62
C ARG A 31 -19.57 -5.88 7.53
N ASP A 32 -19.45 -7.13 7.06
CA ASP A 32 -19.88 -8.32 7.80
C ASP A 32 -18.69 -8.97 8.52
N LEU A 33 -18.14 -8.26 9.53
CA LEU A 33 -16.99 -8.73 10.31
C LEU A 33 -17.39 -8.99 11.75
N THR A 34 -16.86 -10.06 12.35
CA THR A 34 -16.93 -10.22 13.81
C THR A 34 -16.13 -9.11 14.50
N PRO A 35 -16.38 -8.81 15.78
CA PRO A 35 -15.61 -7.80 16.50
C PRO A 35 -14.08 -8.00 16.46
N GLU A 36 -13.61 -9.25 16.53
CA GLU A 36 -12.18 -9.57 16.41
C GLU A 36 -11.64 -9.30 15.01
N GLN A 37 -12.38 -9.70 13.97
CA GLN A 37 -12.02 -9.44 12.57
C GLN A 37 -12.01 -7.94 12.29
N PHE A 38 -12.98 -7.19 12.81
CA PHE A 38 -13.04 -5.75 12.68
C PHE A 38 -11.81 -5.05 13.29
N ARG A 39 -11.35 -5.48 14.47
CA ARG A 39 -10.13 -4.96 15.09
C ARG A 39 -8.89 -5.27 14.24
N ALA A 40 -8.79 -6.48 13.69
CA ALA A 40 -7.71 -6.86 12.79
C ALA A 40 -7.73 -6.02 11.50
N HIS A 41 -8.91 -5.81 10.91
CA HIS A 41 -9.12 -4.96 9.74
C HIS A 41 -8.74 -3.50 10.01
N LEU A 42 -9.14 -2.93 11.14
CA LEU A 42 -8.75 -1.57 11.54
C LEU A 42 -7.23 -1.44 11.67
N LYS A 43 -6.56 -2.43 12.26
CA LYS A 43 -5.10 -2.45 12.36
C LYS A 43 -4.43 -2.51 10.98
N ALA A 44 -4.97 -3.31 10.06
CA ALA A 44 -4.47 -3.39 8.70
C ALA A 44 -4.65 -2.06 7.96
N ILE A 45 -5.81 -1.41 8.10
CA ILE A 45 -6.07 -0.09 7.53
C ILE A 45 -5.11 0.97 8.08
N ASP A 46 -4.87 1.02 9.40
CA ASP A 46 -3.92 1.97 10.02
C ASP A 46 -2.50 1.78 9.48
N MET A 47 -2.05 0.52 9.39
CA MET A 47 -0.72 0.21 8.87
C MET A 47 -0.55 0.64 7.41
N LEU A 48 -1.51 0.30 6.55
CA LEU A 48 -1.46 0.67 5.14
C LEU A 48 -1.59 2.18 4.93
N ALA A 49 -2.37 2.87 5.78
CA ALA A 49 -2.53 4.32 5.69
C ALA A 49 -1.24 5.07 6.02
N ARG A 50 -0.49 4.60 7.02
CA ARG A 50 0.84 5.13 7.37
C ARG A 50 1.83 4.89 6.24
N GLU A 51 1.89 3.67 5.70
CA GLU A 51 2.79 3.35 4.59
C GLU A 51 2.48 4.17 3.33
N ALA A 52 1.19 4.35 3.01
CA ALA A 52 0.78 5.22 1.90
C ALA A 52 1.18 6.68 2.15
N HIS A 53 1.10 7.16 3.40
CA HIS A 53 1.54 8.50 3.76
C HIS A 53 3.05 8.65 3.60
N ASP A 54 3.84 7.72 4.13
CA ASP A 54 5.30 7.74 4.04
C ASP A 54 5.74 7.74 2.57
N LEU A 55 5.13 6.90 1.72
CA LEU A 55 5.41 6.89 0.28
C LEU A 55 5.06 8.20 -0.44
N ILE A 56 4.03 8.93 0.02
CA ILE A 56 3.69 10.25 -0.52
C ILE A 56 4.74 11.27 -0.09
N VAL A 57 5.11 11.27 1.19
CA VAL A 57 6.14 12.16 1.73
C VAL A 57 7.46 11.92 0.99
N ASP A 58 7.90 10.68 0.88
CA ASP A 58 9.14 10.32 0.17
C ASP A 58 9.10 10.77 -1.30
N ALA A 59 7.95 10.64 -1.97
CA ALA A 59 7.76 11.10 -3.34
C ALA A 59 7.85 12.62 -3.52
N GLU A 60 7.58 13.41 -2.47
CA GLU A 60 7.73 14.87 -2.50
C GLU A 60 9.20 15.30 -2.42
N PHE A 61 10.11 14.39 -2.03
CA PHE A 61 11.55 14.64 -1.89
C PHE A 61 12.43 13.89 -2.90
N GLU A 62 11.84 13.10 -3.82
CA GLU A 62 12.50 12.54 -5.03
C GLU A 62 12.56 13.54 -6.19
#